data_AF-A0A9D4IX56-F1
#
_entry.id   AF-A0A9D4IX56-F1
#
_cell.length_a   1.000
_cell.length_b   1.000
_cell.length_c   1.000
_cell.angle_alpha   90.00
_cell.angle_beta   90.00
_cell.angle_gamma   90.00
#
_symmetry.space_group_name_H-M   'P 1'
#
loop_
_entity.id
_entity.type
_entity.pdbx_description
1 polymer ?
#
loop_
_entity_poly.entity_id
_entity_poly.type
_entity_poly.pdbx_seq_one_letter_code
_entity_poly.pdbx_strand_id
1 'polypeptide(L)'
;MVTTLSESYYNTMDLKPELLPLTDFKIQLTGANGTAIIYTGYKEVAVKLPCSLRQCPMLILIVKDTEFNAKVPAIIGTNLLREYRQEFEIQRGEFPKP
;
A
#
# COMPACT_ATOMS: atom_id res chain seq x y z
N MET A 1 1.96 7.64 -5.91
CA MET A 1 2.62 6.91 -4.81
C MET A 1 1.83 5.64 -4.55
N VAL A 2 2.49 4.50 -4.33
CA VAL A 2 1.82 3.20 -4.10
C VAL A 2 1.99 2.78 -2.65
N THR A 3 1.03 2.02 -2.12
CA THR A 3 1.09 1.52 -0.76
C THR A 3 2.08 0.37 -0.67
N THR A 4 2.99 0.45 0.30
CA THR A 4 4.04 -0.55 0.50
C THR A 4 4.08 -1.02 1.95
N LEU A 5 4.58 -2.25 2.13
CA LEU A 5 4.84 -2.87 3.42
C LEU A 5 6.26 -3.42 3.42
N SER A 6 6.99 -3.20 4.50
CA SER A 6 8.31 -3.77 4.72
C SER A 6 8.25 -5.30 4.79
N GLU A 7 9.27 -5.96 4.23
CA GLU A 7 9.40 -7.42 4.25
C GLU A 7 9.51 -7.95 5.69
N SER A 8 10.25 -7.25 6.56
CA SER A 8 10.35 -7.58 7.98
C SER A 8 8.98 -7.64 8.66
N TYR A 9 8.14 -6.61 8.51
CA TYR A 9 6.80 -6.58 9.10
C TYR A 9 5.85 -7.60 8.48
N TYR A 10 5.93 -7.81 7.16
CA TYR A 10 5.16 -8.86 6.50
C TYR A 10 5.47 -10.25 7.10
N ASN A 11 6.73 -10.51 7.45
CA ASN A 11 7.14 -11.78 8.06
C ASN A 11 6.74 -11.93 9.53
N THR A 12 6.29 -10.88 10.22
CA THR A 12 5.75 -10.99 11.59
C THR A 12 4.26 -11.30 11.62
N MET A 13 3.58 -11.40 10.48
CA MET A 13 2.14 -11.69 10.43
C MET A 13 1.88 -13.17 10.71
N ASP A 14 0.99 -13.45 11.68
CA ASP A 14 0.59 -14.82 12.04
C ASP A 14 0.00 -15.59 10.84
N LEU A 15 -0.82 -14.90 10.04
CA LEU A 15 -1.41 -15.42 8.80
C LEU A 15 -0.76 -14.70 7.62
N LYS A 16 0.44 -15.16 7.25
CA LYS A 16 1.22 -14.56 6.17
C LYS A 16 0.62 -14.91 4.79
N PRO A 17 0.04 -13.94 4.06
CA PRO A 17 -0.56 -14.24 2.77
C PRO A 17 0.51 -14.54 1.72
N GLU A 18 0.31 -15.58 0.90
CA GLU A 18 1.22 -15.90 -0.21
C GLU A 18 1.37 -14.71 -1.17
N LEU A 19 2.61 -14.34 -1.48
CA LEU A 19 2.91 -13.24 -2.41
C LEU A 19 2.83 -13.71 -3.85
N LEU A 20 2.23 -12.88 -4.68
CA LEU A 20 2.22 -13.08 -6.12
C LEU A 20 3.46 -12.41 -6.73
N PRO A 21 4.09 -13.04 -7.74
CA PRO A 21 5.22 -12.47 -8.43
C PRO A 21 4.79 -11.29 -9.30
N LEU A 22 5.65 -10.27 -9.40
CA LEU A 22 5.45 -9.10 -10.27
C LEU A 22 6.24 -9.17 -11.59
N THR A 23 6.91 -10.30 -11.84
CA THR A 23 7.80 -10.50 -13.00
C THR A 23 7.14 -10.16 -14.33
N ASP A 24 5.84 -10.41 -14.45
CA ASP A 24 5.09 -10.23 -15.68
C ASP A 24 4.78 -8.76 -15.98
N PHE A 25 4.79 -7.90 -14.95
CA PHE A 25 4.35 -6.51 -15.06
C PHE A 25 5.48 -5.50 -15.36
N LYS A 26 6.75 -5.95 -15.39
CA LYS A 26 7.95 -5.10 -15.63
C LYS A 26 7.94 -3.77 -14.86
N ILE A 27 7.46 -3.80 -13.61
CA ILE A 27 7.34 -2.60 -12.78
C ILE A 27 8.72 -2.21 -12.25
N GLN A 28 9.09 -0.94 -12.43
CA GLN A 28 10.18 -0.31 -11.71
C GLN A 28 9.62 0.64 -10.65
N LEU A 29 10.03 0.45 -9.40
CA LEU A 29 9.70 1.33 -8.30
C LEU A 29 10.90 2.24 -8.01
N THR A 30 10.63 3.53 -7.89
CA THR A 30 11.65 4.53 -7.59
C THR A 30 11.22 5.32 -6.36
N GLY A 31 12.13 5.45 -5.41
CA GLY A 31 11.98 6.34 -4.25
C GLY A 31 12.00 7.80 -4.66
N ALA A 32 11.56 8.68 -3.77
CA ALA A 32 11.51 10.12 -4.03
C ALA A 32 12.90 10.74 -4.31
N ASN A 33 13.96 10.11 -3.80
CA ASN A 33 15.36 10.45 -4.03
C ASN A 33 15.96 9.83 -5.32
N GLY A 34 15.14 9.18 -6.16
CA GLY A 34 15.59 8.53 -7.38
C GLY A 34 16.17 7.12 -7.18
N THR A 35 16.23 6.59 -5.95
CA THR A 35 16.78 5.24 -5.73
C THR A 35 15.78 4.17 -6.12
N ALA A 36 16.24 3.11 -6.79
CA ALA A 36 15.41 1.95 -7.08
C ALA A 36 14.95 1.26 -5.79
N ILE A 37 13.67 0.91 -5.72
CA ILE A 37 13.08 0.15 -4.61
C ILE A 37 12.91 -1.30 -5.06
N ILE A 38 13.57 -2.21 -4.34
CA ILE A 38 13.45 -3.65 -4.60
C ILE A 38 12.19 -4.17 -3.90
N TYR A 39 11.38 -4.91 -4.65
CA TYR A 39 10.19 -5.58 -4.13
C TYR A 39 10.33 -7.10 -4.17
N THR A 40 9.68 -7.77 -3.23
CA THR A 40 9.60 -9.24 -3.15
C THR A 40 8.38 -9.77 -3.90
N GLY A 41 7.30 -8.99 -3.94
CA GLY A 41 6.06 -9.35 -4.62
C GLY A 41 4.92 -8.44 -4.20
N TYR A 42 3.69 -8.86 -4.52
CA TYR A 42 2.49 -8.11 -4.18
C TYR A 42 1.42 -9.01 -3.57
N LYS A 43 0.44 -8.37 -2.92
CA LYS A 43 -0.78 -9.02 -2.48
C LYS A 43 -1.98 -8.11 -2.60
N GLU A 44 -3.12 -8.67 -3.00
CA GLU A 44 -4.41 -8.04 -2.83
C GLU A 44 -4.91 -8.24 -1.39
N VAL A 45 -5.19 -7.13 -0.71
CA VAL A 45 -5.65 -7.10 0.68
C VAL A 45 -6.83 -6.14 0.81
N ALA A 46 -7.69 -6.39 1.80
CA ALA A 46 -8.69 -5.43 2.22
C ALA A 46 -8.13 -4.58 3.36
N VAL A 47 -7.94 -3.28 3.11
CA VAL A 47 -7.46 -2.35 4.15
C VAL A 47 -8.65 -1.66 4.80
N LYS A 48 -8.59 -1.48 6.12
CA LYS A 48 -9.55 -0.69 6.91
C LYS A 48 -8.80 0.40 7.66
N LEU A 49 -9.12 1.66 7.42
CA LEU A 49 -8.67 2.74 8.30
C LEU A 49 -9.52 2.78 9.58
N PRO A 50 -8.93 3.06 10.76
CA PRO A 50 -9.70 3.13 12.01
C PRO A 50 -10.87 4.12 11.98
N CYS A 51 -10.73 5.20 11.20
CA CYS A 51 -11.74 6.24 11.04
C CYS A 51 -12.78 5.97 9.95
N SER A 52 -12.74 4.81 9.28
CA SER A 52 -13.70 4.45 8.25
C SER A 52 -14.43 3.15 8.59
N LEU A 53 -15.70 3.10 8.19
CA LEU A 53 -16.52 1.89 8.26
C LEU A 53 -16.29 0.98 7.05
N ARG A 54 -15.70 1.50 5.96
CA ARG A 54 -15.46 0.80 4.71
C ARG A 54 -14.10 0.09 4.71
N GLN A 55 -14.10 -1.12 4.17
CA GLN A 55 -12.90 -1.82 3.73
C GLN A 55 -12.67 -1.57 2.25
N CYS A 56 -11.43 -1.24 1.90
CA CYS A 56 -11.02 -0.98 0.52
C CYS A 56 -10.13 -2.14 0.03
N PRO A 57 -10.56 -2.92 -0.98
CA PRO A 57 -9.69 -3.89 -1.62
C PRO A 57 -8.60 -3.14 -2.40
N MET A 58 -7.35 -3.53 -2.20
CA MET A 58 -6.23 -2.89 -2.86
C MET A 58 -5.00 -3.79 -2.98
N LEU A 59 -4.13 -3.42 -3.92
CA LEU A 59 -2.81 -4.00 -4.08
C LEU A 59 -1.81 -3.33 -3.13
N ILE A 60 -1.10 -4.15 -2.35
CA ILE A 60 0.07 -3.73 -1.57
C ILE A 60 1.33 -4.38 -2.11
N LEU A 61 2.43 -3.63 -2.10
CA LEU A 61 3.73 -4.13 -2.50
C LEU A 61 4.57 -4.45 -1.28
N ILE A 62 5.15 -5.66 -1.25
CA ILE A 62 6.12 -6.02 -0.22
C ILE A 62 7.50 -5.62 -0.71
N VAL A 63 8.13 -4.71 0.02
CA VAL A 63 9.43 -4.13 -0.35
C VAL A 63 10.52 -4.63 0.59
N LYS A 64 11.74 -4.79 0.05
CA LYS A 64 12.91 -5.11 0.87
C LYS A 64 13.13 -4.06 1.94
N ASP A 65 13.66 -4.49 3.07
CA ASP A 65 13.94 -3.60 4.18
C ASP A 65 14.99 -2.55 3.79
N THR A 66 14.78 -1.33 4.28
CA THR A 66 15.66 -0.17 4.17
C THR A 66 15.77 0.43 5.58
N GLU A 67 16.76 1.28 5.81
CA GLU A 67 16.88 1.96 7.11
C GLU A 67 15.62 2.76 7.50
N PHE A 68 14.87 3.24 6.51
CA PHE A 68 13.63 3.99 6.72
C PHE A 68 12.46 3.08 7.11
N ASN A 69 12.17 2.04 6.32
CA ASN A 69 10.99 1.21 6.55
C ASN A 69 11.12 0.26 7.75
N ALA A 70 12.34 0.06 8.27
CA ALA A 70 12.56 -0.60 9.55
C ALA A 70 11.90 0.16 10.73
N LYS A 71 11.76 1.49 10.60
CA LYS A 71 11.07 2.34 11.60
C LYS A 71 9.61 2.60 11.23
N VAL A 72 9.30 2.60 9.94
CA VAL A 72 7.96 2.86 9.38
C VAL A 72 7.57 1.69 8.48
N PRO A 73 6.99 0.62 9.04
CA PRO A 73 6.83 -0.64 8.34
C PRO A 73 5.80 -0.59 7.20
N ALA A 74 4.91 0.41 7.20
CA ALA A 74 3.89 0.59 6.18
C ALA A 74 3.88 2.05 5.67
N ILE A 75 3.88 2.23 4.36
CA ILE A 75 3.69 3.53 3.72
C ILE A 75 2.35 3.50 2.99
N ILE A 76 1.45 4.40 3.36
CA ILE A 76 0.14 4.52 2.71
C ILE A 76 0.27 5.43 1.48
N GLY A 77 0.08 4.82 0.31
CA GLY A 77 0.14 5.50 -0.98
C GLY A 77 -1.19 6.10 -1.43
N THR A 78 -1.15 6.81 -2.54
CA THR A 78 -2.33 7.47 -3.13
C THR A 78 -3.36 6.48 -3.66
N ASN A 79 -2.97 5.23 -3.94
CA ASN A 79 -3.91 4.18 -4.34
C ASN A 79 -4.93 3.83 -3.23
N LEU A 80 -4.58 4.03 -1.95
CA LEU A 80 -5.53 3.90 -0.84
C LEU A 80 -6.19 5.24 -0.48
N LEU A 81 -5.39 6.31 -0.43
CA LEU A 81 -5.90 7.62 0.00
C LEU A 81 -7.02 8.15 -0.91
N ARG A 82 -6.99 7.83 -2.21
CA ARG A 82 -8.05 8.24 -3.15
C ARG A 82 -9.39 7.60 -2.82
N GLU A 83 -9.40 6.31 -2.46
CA GLU A 83 -10.62 5.59 -2.09
C GLU A 83 -11.28 6.19 -0.85
N TYR A 84 -10.47 6.46 0.18
CA TYR A 84 -10.98 7.05 1.42
C TYR A 84 -11.34 8.52 1.27
N ARG A 85 -10.59 9.28 0.46
CA ARG A 85 -10.94 10.68 0.17
C ARG A 85 -12.34 10.77 -0.43
N GLN A 86 -12.64 9.95 -1.45
CA GLN A 86 -13.96 9.91 -2.06
C GLN A 86 -15.04 9.53 -1.04
N GLU A 87 -14.77 8.55 -0.16
CA GLU A 87 -15.69 8.19 0.92
C GLU A 87 -15.98 9.38 1.85
N PHE A 88 -14.94 10.07 2.32
CA PHE A 88 -15.09 11.22 3.22
C PHE A 88 -15.77 12.41 2.55
N GLU A 89 -15.51 12.68 1.28
CA GLU A 89 -16.18 13.73 0.50
C GLU A 89 -17.68 13.43 0.40
N ILE A 90 -18.06 12.19 0.07
CA ILE A 90 -19.47 11.74 0.03
C ILE A 90 -20.13 11.89 1.41
N GLN A 91 -19.46 11.49 2.50
CA GLN A 91 -19.98 11.63 3.86
C GLN A 91 -20.20 13.09 4.27
N ARG A 92 -19.41 14.03 3.72
CA ARG A 92 -19.53 15.47 3.97
C ARG A 92 -20.55 16.16 3.04
N GLY A 93 -21.17 15.43 2.12
CA GLY A 93 -22.05 16.01 1.10
C GLY A 93 -21.32 16.82 0.04
N GLU A 94 -19.99 16.69 -0.04
CA GLU A 94 -19.16 17.30 -1.06
C GLU A 94 -19.02 16.31 -2.22
N PHE A 95 -19.74 16.54 -3.32
CA PHE A 95 -19.60 15.67 -4.49
C PHE A 95 -18.27 15.96 -5.20
N PRO A 96 -17.54 14.91 -5.63
CA PRO A 96 -16.29 15.10 -6.35
C PRO A 96 -16.55 15.88 -7.64
N LYS A 97 -15.78 16.95 -7.86
CA LYS A 97 -15.81 17.69 -9.13
C LYS A 97 -15.28 16.78 -10.26
N PRO A 98 -15.89 16.85 -11.47
CA PRO A 98 -15.50 16.03 -12.61
C PRO A 98 -14.05 16.24 -13.03
#